data_AF-A0AAV5TSM8-F1
#
_entry.id   AF-A0AAV5TSM8-F1
#
_cell.length_a   1.000
_cell.length_b   1.000
_cell.length_c   1.000
_cell.angle_alpha   90.00
_cell.angle_beta   90.00
_cell.angle_gamma   90.00
#
_symmetry.space_group_name_H-M   'P 1'
#
loop_
_entity.id
_entity.type
_entity.pdbx_description
1 polymer ?
#
loop_
_entity_poly.entity_id
_entity_poly.type
_entity_poly.pdbx_seq_one_letter_code
_entity_poly.pdbx_strand_id
1 'polypeptide(L)'
;KESKYFVERLVIGENMAFEKEMIVKSFVLGLVKSCMSLHMSLDYVTPETIHEVYKIMIDGTSKLREFGNRFIPSQKWIKCLKLIGITFKDGKFFSNKDIEVYKVDNDDGRVLWFIFDGNVEIVLEDDIFAGYFVDVAFTLKLHYTQDSIKEAKRVNRIQRVEIGPE
;
A
#
# COMPACT_ATOMS: atom_id res chain seq x y z
N LYS A 1 29.34 16.11 -8.58
CA LYS A 1 28.19 17.04 -8.59
C LYS A 1 27.05 16.32 -9.30
N GLU A 2 26.26 15.53 -8.56
CA GLU A 2 25.05 14.95 -9.12
C GLU A 2 23.92 15.94 -8.88
N SER A 3 23.30 16.39 -9.98
CA SER A 3 22.02 17.05 -9.97
C SER A 3 20.98 16.09 -9.37
N LYS A 4 20.75 16.14 -8.06
CA LYS A 4 19.66 15.41 -7.41
C LYS A 4 18.36 16.15 -7.70
N TYR A 5 17.82 15.93 -8.90
CA TYR A 5 16.44 16.27 -9.18
C TYR A 5 15.56 15.49 -8.20
N PHE A 6 14.82 16.23 -7.40
CA PHE A 6 13.88 15.67 -6.45
C PHE A 6 12.48 15.91 -7.00
N VAL A 7 11.72 14.84 -7.16
CA VAL A 7 10.39 14.91 -7.75
C VAL A 7 9.37 14.87 -6.61
N GLU A 8 8.60 15.93 -6.43
CA GLU A 8 7.58 15.96 -5.38
C GLU A 8 6.51 14.88 -5.62
N ARG A 9 6.02 14.78 -6.86
CA ARG A 9 5.04 13.79 -7.26
C ARG A 9 5.34 13.23 -8.64
N LEU A 10 5.38 11.90 -8.75
CA LEU A 10 5.51 11.19 -10.02
C LEU A 10 4.29 10.28 -10.22
N VAL A 11 3.65 10.42 -11.39
CA VAL A 11 2.55 9.55 -11.83
C VAL A 11 2.96 8.86 -13.12
N ILE A 12 2.94 7.53 -13.13
CA ILE A 12 3.27 6.71 -14.30
C ILE A 12 1.98 6.02 -14.76
N GLY A 13 1.51 6.36 -15.97
CA GLY A 13 0.34 5.75 -16.60
C GLY A 13 0.64 4.42 -17.29
N GLU A 14 -0.42 3.75 -17.76
CA GLU A 14 -0.38 2.45 -18.45
C GLU A 14 0.45 2.51 -19.75
N ASN A 15 1.15 1.40 -20.09
CA ASN A 15 2.05 1.17 -21.25
C ASN A 15 3.58 1.27 -21.02
N MET A 16 4.11 0.84 -19.87
CA MET A 16 5.50 0.39 -19.84
C MET A 16 5.58 -1.12 -19.75
N ALA A 17 5.70 -1.77 -20.91
CA ALA A 17 5.99 -3.20 -21.00
C ALA A 17 7.44 -3.44 -20.53
N PHE A 18 7.61 -3.82 -19.27
CA PHE A 18 8.89 -4.27 -18.75
C PHE A 18 8.96 -5.79 -18.85
N GLU A 19 9.81 -6.31 -19.74
CA GLU A 19 9.93 -7.75 -19.98
C GLU A 19 10.59 -8.54 -18.82
N LYS A 20 11.09 -7.87 -17.77
CA LYS A 20 11.81 -8.53 -16.67
C LYS A 20 11.49 -7.93 -15.30
N GLU A 21 11.05 -8.79 -14.39
CA GLU A 21 10.75 -8.47 -12.99
C GLU A 21 11.90 -7.75 -12.26
N MET A 22 13.15 -8.18 -12.50
CA MET A 22 14.35 -7.56 -11.93
C MET A 22 14.56 -6.10 -12.39
N ILE A 23 14.18 -5.79 -13.64
CA ILE A 23 14.25 -4.44 -14.19
C ILE A 23 13.18 -3.58 -13.52
N VAL A 24 11.96 -4.10 -13.37
CA VAL A 24 10.85 -3.43 -12.68
C VAL A 24 11.22 -3.11 -11.25
N LYS A 25 11.73 -4.10 -10.49
CA LYS A 25 12.14 -3.89 -9.09
C LYS A 25 13.19 -2.79 -8.97
N SER A 26 14.27 -2.86 -9.76
CA SER A 26 15.36 -1.88 -9.69
C SER A 26 14.89 -0.47 -10.10
N PHE A 27 14.05 -0.38 -11.13
CA PHE A 27 13.44 0.85 -11.59
C PHE A 27 12.55 1.48 -10.50
N VAL A 28 11.61 0.72 -9.94
CA VAL A 28 10.71 1.18 -8.88
C VAL A 28 11.49 1.64 -7.66
N LEU A 29 12.48 0.86 -7.20
CA LEU A 29 13.31 1.24 -6.06
C LEU A 29 14.17 2.50 -6.33
N GLY A 30 14.59 2.72 -7.58
CA GLY A 30 15.25 3.96 -8.00
C GLY A 30 14.31 5.17 -7.91
N LEU A 31 13.06 5.01 -8.36
CA LEU A 31 12.04 6.06 -8.28
C LEU A 31 11.68 6.40 -6.83
N VAL A 32 11.43 5.38 -6.01
CA VAL A 32 11.07 5.51 -4.59
C VAL A 32 12.09 6.32 -3.80
N LYS A 33 13.38 6.24 -4.14
CA LYS A 33 14.44 7.04 -3.49
C LYS A 33 14.48 8.51 -3.95
N SER A 34 13.81 8.82 -5.05
CA SER A 34 13.92 10.11 -5.75
C SER A 34 12.67 10.98 -5.62
N CYS A 35 11.59 10.47 -5.02
CA CYS A 35 10.32 11.18 -4.92
C CYS A 35 9.64 11.13 -3.55
N MET A 36 8.72 12.05 -3.29
CA MET A 36 7.85 12.04 -2.08
C MET A 36 6.58 11.25 -2.31
N SER A 37 6.00 11.31 -3.50
CA SER A 37 4.79 10.60 -3.85
C SER A 37 4.99 9.90 -5.21
N LEU A 38 4.72 8.60 -5.24
CA LEU A 38 4.84 7.78 -6.44
C LEU A 38 3.54 7.00 -6.64
N HIS A 39 2.83 7.28 -7.73
CA HIS A 39 1.69 6.48 -8.15
C HIS A 39 1.98 5.88 -9.52
N MET A 40 1.75 4.58 -9.66
CA MET A 40 2.01 3.86 -10.89
C MET A 40 0.78 3.01 -11.26
N SER A 41 0.74 2.54 -12.50
CA SER A 41 -0.18 1.49 -12.96
C SER A 41 0.66 0.39 -13.59
N LEU A 42 1.37 -0.38 -12.75
CA LEU A 42 2.29 -1.44 -13.17
C LEU A 42 1.85 -2.79 -12.60
N ASP A 43 1.41 -3.68 -13.47
CA ASP A 43 1.00 -5.07 -13.22
C ASP A 43 2.16 -5.98 -12.75
N TYR A 44 3.39 -5.62 -13.11
CA TYR A 44 4.60 -6.37 -12.76
C TYR A 44 5.17 -6.06 -11.37
N VAL A 45 4.56 -5.17 -10.59
CA VAL A 45 5.01 -4.95 -9.21
C VAL A 45 4.74 -6.20 -8.37
N THR A 46 5.80 -6.73 -7.77
CA THR A 46 5.73 -7.96 -6.98
C THR A 46 5.55 -7.68 -5.49
N PRO A 47 5.02 -8.64 -4.71
CA PRO A 47 4.88 -8.49 -3.28
C PRO A 47 6.17 -8.11 -2.56
N GLU A 48 7.29 -8.70 -2.99
CA GLU A 48 8.62 -8.42 -2.48
C GLU A 48 9.04 -6.98 -2.79
N THR A 49 8.70 -6.46 -3.97
CA THR A 49 8.97 -5.06 -4.33
C THR A 49 8.21 -4.10 -3.42
N ILE A 50 6.92 -4.36 -3.17
CA ILE A 50 6.09 -3.55 -2.27
C ILE A 50 6.62 -3.61 -0.83
N HIS A 51 7.00 -4.79 -0.36
CA HIS A 51 7.59 -4.97 0.95
C HIS A 51 8.92 -4.21 1.09
N GLU A 52 9.78 -4.20 0.07
CA GLU A 52 10.98 -3.34 0.08
C GLU A 52 10.63 -1.85 0.14
N VAL A 53 9.62 -1.39 -0.60
CA VAL A 53 9.14 0.00 -0.50
C VAL A 53 8.64 0.32 0.90
N TYR A 54 7.84 -0.57 1.49
CA TYR A 54 7.35 -0.46 2.86
C TYR A 54 8.49 -0.27 3.88
N LYS A 55 9.54 -1.12 3.79
CA LYS A 55 10.72 -1.00 4.65
C LYS A 55 11.45 0.33 4.45
N ILE A 56 11.64 0.76 3.21
CA ILE A 56 12.30 2.03 2.87
C ILE A 56 11.51 3.25 3.40
N MET A 57 10.19 3.17 3.44
CA MET A 57 9.37 4.23 4.04
C MET A 57 9.58 4.29 5.55
N ILE A 58 9.58 3.14 6.23
CA ILE A 58 9.68 3.07 7.69
C ILE A 58 11.09 3.35 8.21
N ASP A 59 12.12 2.89 7.52
CA ASP A 59 13.52 3.09 7.92
C ASP A 59 14.00 4.54 7.76
N GLY A 60 13.21 5.39 7.10
CA GLY A 60 13.50 6.81 6.88
C GLY A 60 14.63 7.06 5.87
N THR A 61 15.08 6.04 5.13
CA THR A 61 16.15 6.18 4.13
C THR A 61 15.68 6.86 2.84
N SER A 62 14.37 6.99 2.65
CA SER A 62 13.75 7.76 1.58
C SER A 62 12.93 8.93 2.11
N LYS A 63 12.71 9.92 1.23
CA LYS A 63 11.73 11.00 1.42
C LYS A 63 10.32 10.61 0.97
N LEU A 64 10.15 9.37 0.49
CA LEU A 64 8.86 8.82 0.08
C LEU A 64 7.87 8.85 1.25
N ARG A 65 6.71 9.43 0.99
CA ARG A 65 5.59 9.58 1.92
C ARG A 65 4.37 8.81 1.43
N GLU A 66 4.24 8.63 0.12
CA GLU A 66 3.10 7.97 -0.49
C GLU A 66 3.53 7.10 -1.67
N PHE A 67 3.03 5.86 -1.70
CA PHE A 67 3.23 4.93 -2.80
C PHE A 67 1.92 4.25 -3.15
N GLY A 68 1.46 4.42 -4.39
CA GLY A 68 0.25 3.75 -4.87
C GLY A 68 0.48 2.98 -6.16
N ASN A 69 -0.28 1.91 -6.33
CA ASN A 69 -0.39 1.22 -7.61
C ASN A 69 -1.84 0.84 -7.88
N ARG A 70 -2.20 0.83 -9.16
CA ARG A 70 -3.46 0.27 -9.64
C ARG A 70 -3.18 -1.09 -10.28
N PHE A 71 -4.17 -1.96 -10.32
CA PHE A 71 -4.09 -3.26 -11.00
C PHE A 71 -3.15 -4.26 -10.35
N ILE A 72 -3.26 -4.42 -9.03
CA ILE A 72 -2.61 -5.52 -8.32
C ILE A 72 -3.62 -6.63 -8.06
N PRO A 73 -3.39 -7.85 -8.59
CA PRO A 73 -4.22 -9.00 -8.27
C PRO A 73 -4.30 -9.22 -6.75
N SER A 74 -5.51 -9.44 -6.23
CA SER A 74 -5.78 -9.65 -4.79
C SER A 74 -4.83 -10.66 -4.12
N GLN A 75 -4.49 -11.75 -4.83
CA GLN A 75 -3.55 -12.77 -4.34
C GLN A 75 -2.13 -12.22 -4.10
N LYS A 76 -1.65 -11.29 -4.93
CA LYS A 76 -0.35 -10.63 -4.70
C LYS A 76 -0.45 -9.76 -3.46
N TRP A 77 -1.56 -9.06 -3.26
CA TRP A 77 -1.73 -8.22 -2.08
C TRP A 77 -1.79 -9.03 -0.77
N ILE A 78 -2.49 -10.17 -0.76
CA ILE A 78 -2.50 -11.09 0.39
C ILE A 78 -1.07 -11.55 0.74
N LYS A 79 -0.22 -11.82 -0.27
CA LYS A 79 1.20 -12.12 -0.04
C LYS A 79 1.97 -10.91 0.52
N CYS A 80 1.66 -9.69 0.08
CA CYS A 80 2.26 -8.46 0.63
C CYS A 80 1.96 -8.32 2.12
N LEU A 81 0.68 -8.46 2.51
CA LEU A 81 0.24 -8.40 3.90
C LEU A 81 1.01 -9.42 4.75
N LYS A 82 1.15 -10.66 4.25
CA LYS A 82 1.90 -11.70 4.94
C LYS A 82 3.36 -11.33 5.16
N LEU A 83 4.01 -10.70 4.17
CA LEU A 83 5.40 -10.23 4.29
C LEU A 83 5.57 -9.16 5.38
N ILE A 84 4.54 -8.36 5.65
CA ILE A 84 4.56 -7.36 6.73
C ILE A 84 3.97 -7.89 8.04
N GLY A 85 3.70 -9.19 8.17
CA GLY A 85 3.21 -9.82 9.40
C GLY A 85 1.71 -9.63 9.65
N ILE A 86 0.93 -9.52 8.58
CA ILE A 86 -0.54 -9.42 8.61
C ILE A 86 -1.10 -10.56 7.76
N THR A 87 -1.89 -11.44 8.37
CA THR A 87 -2.55 -12.54 7.67
C THR A 87 -4.01 -12.17 7.43
N PHE A 88 -4.50 -12.38 6.22
CA PHE A 88 -5.93 -12.29 5.90
C PHE A 88 -6.45 -13.68 5.53
N LYS A 89 -7.48 -14.14 6.24
CA LYS A 89 -8.07 -15.46 6.04
C LYS A 89 -9.54 -15.46 6.43
N ASP A 90 -10.38 -16.09 5.62
CA ASP A 90 -11.82 -16.27 5.88
C ASP A 90 -12.56 -14.96 6.25
N GLY A 91 -12.24 -13.87 5.56
CA GLY A 91 -12.87 -12.56 5.81
C GLY A 91 -12.29 -11.79 7.01
N LYS A 92 -11.24 -12.30 7.66
CA LYS A 92 -10.69 -11.76 8.91
C LYS A 92 -9.21 -11.46 8.81
N PHE A 93 -8.79 -10.44 9.55
CA PHE A 93 -7.38 -10.07 9.72
C PHE A 93 -6.83 -10.70 10.99
N PHE A 94 -5.59 -11.16 10.90
CA PHE A 94 -4.80 -11.72 11.98
C PHE A 94 -3.43 -11.06 11.99
N SER A 95 -2.95 -10.69 13.17
CA SER A 95 -1.58 -10.17 13.32
C SER A 95 -1.14 -10.29 14.76
N ASN A 96 0.16 -10.55 14.96
CA ASN A 96 0.81 -10.43 16.26
C ASN A 96 1.27 -9.00 16.56
N LYS A 97 1.08 -8.07 15.63
CA LYS A 97 1.33 -6.63 15.80
C LYS A 97 0.08 -5.91 16.28
N ASP A 98 0.28 -4.77 16.95
CA ASP A 98 -0.79 -3.84 17.28
C ASP A 98 -1.18 -3.04 16.03
N ILE A 99 -2.10 -3.59 15.24
CA ILE A 99 -2.66 -2.96 14.04
C ILE A 99 -4.11 -2.57 14.28
N GLU A 100 -4.55 -1.54 13.57
CA GLU A 100 -5.96 -1.17 13.52
C GLU A 100 -6.49 -1.34 12.10
N VAL A 101 -7.58 -2.08 11.94
CA VAL A 101 -8.24 -2.28 10.65
C VAL A 101 -9.66 -1.75 10.69
N TYR A 102 -10.04 -1.19 9.56
CA TYR A 102 -11.11 -0.26 9.41
C TYR A 102 -11.75 -0.48 8.04
N LYS A 103 -13.06 -0.67 8.01
CA LYS A 103 -13.83 -0.93 6.79
C LYS A 103 -14.79 0.22 6.52
N VAL A 104 -14.83 0.68 5.28
CA VAL A 104 -15.83 1.63 4.78
C VAL A 104 -16.52 1.02 3.57
N ASP A 105 -17.84 0.88 3.65
CA ASP A 105 -18.68 0.53 2.51
C ASP A 105 -19.05 1.83 1.79
N ASN A 106 -18.64 1.96 0.53
CA ASN A 106 -18.90 3.13 -0.28
C ASN A 106 -20.26 2.99 -1.00
N ASP A 107 -20.91 4.12 -1.32
CA ASP A 107 -22.26 4.14 -1.91
C ASP A 107 -22.32 3.51 -3.31
N ASP A 108 -21.17 3.38 -3.98
CA ASP A 108 -21.02 2.71 -5.27
C ASP A 108 -20.83 1.18 -5.16
N GLY A 109 -20.95 0.64 -3.94
CA GLY A 109 -20.80 -0.79 -3.65
C GLY A 109 -19.35 -1.25 -3.49
N ARG A 110 -18.37 -0.34 -3.55
CA ARG A 110 -16.96 -0.67 -3.29
C ARG A 110 -16.67 -0.71 -1.80
N VAL A 111 -15.78 -1.60 -1.40
CA VAL A 111 -15.26 -1.65 -0.03
C VAL A 111 -13.88 -0.99 0.00
N LEU A 112 -13.66 -0.14 0.98
CA LEU A 112 -12.34 0.39 1.31
C LEU A 112 -11.86 -0.24 2.63
N TRP A 113 -10.65 -0.76 2.60
CA TRP A 113 -9.96 -1.23 3.80
C TRP A 113 -8.83 -0.28 4.14
N PHE A 114 -8.83 0.18 5.38
CA PHE A 114 -7.76 0.98 5.97
C PHE A 114 -7.07 0.13 7.03
N ILE A 115 -5.77 -0.09 6.88
CA ILE A 115 -4.94 -0.84 7.82
C ILE A 115 -3.87 0.12 8.33
N PHE A 116 -3.81 0.33 9.64
CA PHE A 116 -2.79 1.14 10.29
C PHE A 116 -1.80 0.23 11.03
N ASP A 117 -0.54 0.25 10.61
CA ASP A 117 0.62 -0.36 11.30
C ASP A 117 1.55 0.76 11.78
N GLY A 118 1.40 1.14 13.06
CA GLY A 118 2.09 2.30 13.63
C GLY A 118 1.74 3.60 12.91
N ASN A 119 2.72 4.21 12.23
CA ASN A 119 2.56 5.45 11.46
C ASN A 119 2.26 5.22 9.97
N VAL A 120 2.16 3.96 9.53
CA VAL A 120 1.85 3.62 8.14
C VAL A 120 0.37 3.32 8.00
N GLU A 121 -0.26 3.97 7.04
CA GLU A 121 -1.60 3.69 6.55
C GLU A 121 -1.50 2.91 5.23
N ILE A 122 -2.24 1.81 5.15
CA ILE A 122 -2.45 1.04 3.93
C ILE A 122 -3.92 1.18 3.57
N VAL A 123 -4.18 1.74 2.40
CA VAL A 123 -5.52 1.85 1.82
C VAL A 123 -5.63 0.83 0.70
N LEU A 124 -6.70 0.04 0.73
CA LEU A 124 -7.04 -0.92 -0.31
C LEU A 124 -8.42 -0.57 -0.82
N GLU A 125 -8.50 -0.24 -2.10
CA GLU A 125 -9.75 0.03 -2.78
C GLU A 125 -10.20 -1.24 -3.50
N ASP A 126 -11.48 -1.57 -3.34
CA ASP A 126 -12.21 -2.73 -3.88
C ASP A 126 -12.40 -3.87 -2.87
N ASP A 127 -13.46 -4.65 -3.07
CA ASP A 127 -13.73 -5.85 -2.29
C ASP A 127 -12.78 -6.96 -2.74
N ILE A 128 -11.53 -6.85 -2.27
CA ILE A 128 -10.44 -7.83 -2.37
C ILE A 128 -10.93 -9.27 -2.05
N PHE A 129 -12.08 -9.40 -1.41
CA PHE A 129 -12.56 -10.57 -0.70
C PHE A 129 -13.95 -11.05 -1.15
N ALA A 130 -14.59 -10.39 -2.13
CA ALA A 130 -15.87 -10.83 -2.74
C ALA A 130 -15.75 -12.10 -3.62
N GLY A 131 -14.57 -12.71 -3.71
CA GLY A 131 -14.34 -13.94 -4.47
C GLY A 131 -14.17 -13.77 -5.98
N TYR A 132 -14.25 -12.54 -6.49
CA TYR A 132 -13.88 -12.22 -7.87
C TYR A 132 -12.43 -11.74 -7.91
N PHE A 133 -11.68 -12.19 -8.93
CA PHE A 133 -10.29 -11.79 -9.18
C PHE A 133 -10.23 -10.35 -9.68
N VAL A 134 -10.60 -9.40 -8.82
CA VAL A 134 -10.56 -7.98 -9.16
C VAL A 134 -9.19 -7.42 -8.81
N ASP A 135 -8.72 -6.58 -9.71
CA ASP A 135 -7.53 -5.77 -9.59
C ASP A 135 -7.71 -4.74 -8.48
N VAL A 136 -6.91 -4.86 -7.42
CA VAL A 136 -6.96 -3.98 -6.25
C VAL A 136 -6.09 -2.76 -6.53
N ALA A 137 -6.63 -1.56 -6.28
CA ALA A 137 -5.81 -0.37 -6.13
C ALA A 137 -5.37 -0.27 -4.67
N PHE A 138 -4.09 0.00 -4.45
CA PHE A 138 -3.57 0.20 -3.10
C PHE A 138 -2.79 1.50 -2.99
N THR A 139 -2.74 2.03 -1.77
CA THR A 139 -1.86 3.14 -1.41
C THR A 139 -1.23 2.88 -0.04
N LEU A 140 0.09 3.00 0.05
CA LEU A 140 0.85 3.13 1.30
C LEU A 140 1.08 4.61 1.59
N LYS A 141 0.79 5.06 2.81
CA LYS A 141 1.05 6.42 3.28
C LYS A 141 1.78 6.39 4.60
N LEU A 142 2.80 7.24 4.76
CA LEU A 142 3.55 7.42 6.00
C LEU A 142 3.17 8.75 6.66
N HIS A 143 2.59 8.68 7.85
CA HIS A 143 2.23 9.82 8.66
C HIS A 143 3.37 10.22 9.59
N TYR A 144 3.89 11.44 9.44
CA TYR A 144 5.00 11.93 10.28
C TYR A 144 4.55 12.50 11.62
N THR A 145 3.26 12.84 11.74
CA THR A 145 2.70 13.44 12.95
C THR A 145 1.58 12.58 13.49
N GLN A 146 1.47 12.55 14.82
CA GLN A 146 0.36 11.91 15.51
C GLN A 146 -1.00 12.53 15.13
N ASP A 147 -1.02 13.80 14.78
CA ASP A 147 -2.24 14.47 14.35
C ASP A 147 -2.67 14.01 12.95
N SER A 148 -1.73 13.80 12.02
CA SER A 148 -2.05 13.34 10.67
C SER A 148 -2.66 11.92 10.68
N ILE A 149 -2.14 11.01 11.50
CA ILE A 149 -2.73 9.68 11.63
C ILE A 149 -4.08 9.70 12.36
N LYS A 150 -4.24 10.54 13.39
CA LYS A 150 -5.54 10.72 14.07
C LYS A 150 -6.58 11.28 13.11
N GLU A 151 -6.18 12.20 12.25
CA GLU A 151 -7.05 12.76 11.22
C GLU A 151 -7.44 11.68 10.21
N ALA A 152 -6.48 10.91 9.69
CA ALA A 152 -6.76 9.78 8.78
C ALA A 152 -7.76 8.79 9.38
N LYS A 153 -7.61 8.43 10.67
CA LYS A 153 -8.53 7.55 11.41
C LYS A 153 -9.92 8.17 11.68
N ARG A 154 -10.07 9.50 11.59
CA ARG A 154 -11.35 10.19 11.84
C ARG A 154 -12.23 10.31 10.60
N VAL A 155 -11.66 10.21 9.40
CA VAL A 155 -12.40 10.43 8.16
C VAL A 155 -13.33 9.23 7.88
N ASN A 156 -14.63 9.47 8.10
CA ASN A 156 -15.81 8.70 7.65
C ASN A 156 -16.13 7.35 8.31
N ARG A 157 -17.08 7.36 9.26
CA ARG A 157 -17.98 6.23 9.64
C ARG A 157 -17.36 4.83 9.57
N ILE A 158 -16.14 4.72 10.07
CA ILE A 158 -15.35 3.53 9.86
C ILE A 158 -15.80 2.45 10.86
N GLN A 159 -16.18 1.28 10.35
CA GLN A 159 -16.37 0.12 11.21
C GLN A 159 -15.00 -0.44 11.57
N ARG A 160 -14.64 -0.37 12.85
CA ARG A 160 -13.43 -1.04 13.35
C ARG A 160 -13.64 -2.56 13.26
N VAL A 161 -12.68 -3.24 12.67
CA VAL A 161 -12.71 -4.70 12.49
C VAL A 161 -11.87 -5.35 13.59
N GLU A 162 -12.40 -6.44 14.16
CA GLU A 162 -11.67 -7.22 15.15
C GLU A 162 -10.51 -7.95 14.49
N ILE A 163 -9.34 -7.88 15.14
CA ILE A 163 -8.11 -8.56 14.72
C ILE A 163 -7.92 -9.76 15.63
N GLY A 164 -7.82 -10.94 15.05
CA GLY A 164 -7.46 -12.15 15.79
C GLY A 164 -5.96 -12.22 16.06
N PRO A 165 -5.51 -12.88 17.15
CA PRO A 165 -4.11 -13.26 17.27
C PRO A 165 -3.76 -14.26 16.16
N GLU A 166 -2.55 -14.15 15.60
CA GLU A 166 -2.02 -15.11 14.61
C GLU A 166 -1.39 -16.33 15.27
#